data_AF-W0ACK7-F1
#
_entry.id   AF-W0ACK7-F1
#
_cell.length_a   1.000
_cell.length_b   1.000
_cell.length_c   1.000
_cell.angle_alpha   90.00
_cell.angle_beta   90.00
_cell.angle_gamma   90.00
#
_symmetry.space_group_name_H-M   'P 1'
#
loop_
_entity.id
_entity.type
_entity.pdbx_description
1 polymer ?
#
loop_
_entity_poly.entity_id
_entity_poly.type
_entity_poly.pdbx_seq_one_letter_code
_entity_poly.pdbx_strand_id
1 'polypeptide(L)' 'MPLGRKAWLFCGSDRGGQRAAILYTLIQTARLNDVDPQAWLTDVLARIASHPVRSLNELLPWNWRHQPNAIAA' A
#
# COMPACT_ATOMS: atom_id res chain seq x y z
N MET A 1 -13.46 21.81 0.73
CA MET A 1 -12.40 22.33 1.62
C MET A 1 -11.06 22.12 0.94
N PRO A 2 -10.33 23.18 0.52
CA PRO A 2 -9.06 23.02 -0.16
C PRO A 2 -7.96 22.70 0.86
N LEU A 3 -7.46 21.47 0.87
CA LEU A 3 -6.26 21.04 1.58
C LEU A 3 -5.01 21.55 0.83
N GLY A 4 -4.82 22.87 0.78
CA GLY A 4 -3.75 23.49 -0.01
C GLY A 4 -2.76 24.25 0.86
N ARG A 5 -1.46 23.98 0.67
CA ARG A 5 -0.28 24.59 1.32
C ARG A 5 0.11 24.14 2.74
N LYS A 6 -0.81 23.82 3.65
CA LYS A 6 -0.42 23.32 5.00
C LYS A 6 -0.17 21.81 5.11
N ALA A 7 -0.53 21.02 4.10
CA ALA A 7 -0.41 19.56 4.13
C ALA A 7 1.03 19.03 3.92
N TRP A 8 1.97 19.88 3.54
CA TRP A 8 3.37 19.49 3.30
C TRP A 8 4.20 19.33 4.59
N LEU A 9 3.67 19.72 5.76
CA LEU A 9 4.37 19.62 7.04
C LEU A 9 4.54 18.18 7.56
N PHE A 10 3.82 17.20 7.00
CA PHE A 10 4.02 15.79 7.35
C PHE A 10 5.30 15.20 6.74
N CYS A 11 5.91 15.94 5.81
CA CYS A 11 7.08 15.53 5.06
C CYS A 11 8.23 16.49 5.40
N GLY A 12 8.75 16.39 6.63
CA GLY A 12 9.90 17.18 7.10
C GLY A 12 11.20 17.00 6.31
N SER A 13 11.18 16.19 5.24
CA SER A 13 12.22 16.07 4.21
C SER A 13 11.59 15.62 2.90
N ASP A 14 12.22 15.91 1.75
CA ASP A 14 11.78 15.44 0.42
C ASP A 14 11.58 13.92 0.38
N ARG A 15 12.43 13.17 1.11
CA ARG A 15 12.31 11.72 1.25
C ARG A 15 11.03 11.30 1.99
N GLY A 16 10.62 12.06 3.00
CA GLY A 16 9.31 11.87 3.65
C GLY A 16 8.15 12.15 2.70
N GLY A 17 8.29 13.21 1.89
CA GLY A 17 7.38 13.59 0.79
C GLY A 17 7.12 12.44 -0.16
N GLN A 18 8.20 11.89 -0.66
CA GLN A 18 8.17 10.81 -1.63
C GLN A 18 7.55 9.53 -1.05
N ARG A 19 7.88 9.17 0.20
CA ARG A 19 7.31 7.98 0.86
C ARG A 19 5.80 8.14 1.10
N ALA A 20 5.38 9.32 1.55
CA ALA A 20 3.95 9.61 1.71
C ALA A 20 3.22 9.54 0.37
N ALA A 21 3.77 10.16 -0.69
CA ALA A 21 3.20 10.10 -2.02
C ALA A 21 3.06 8.66 -2.53
N ILE A 22 4.09 7.83 -2.38
CA ILE A 22 4.04 6.41 -2.76
C ILE A 22 2.93 5.67 -2.01
N LEU A 23 2.82 5.86 -0.69
CA LEU A 23 1.78 5.21 0.10
C LEU A 23 0.37 5.66 -0.33
N TYR A 24 0.17 6.97 -0.54
CA TYR A 24 -1.10 7.50 -1.02
C TYR A 24 -1.47 6.95 -2.40
N THR A 25 -0.49 6.84 -3.31
CA THR A 25 -0.70 6.23 -4.63
C THR A 25 -1.13 4.78 -4.50
N LEU A 26 -0.46 3.96 -3.67
CA LEU A 26 -0.81 2.55 -3.47
C LEU A 26 -2.22 2.38 -2.89
N ILE A 27 -2.60 3.21 -1.91
CA ILE A 27 -3.95 3.21 -1.33
C ILE A 27 -4.99 3.57 -2.39
N GLN A 28 -4.74 4.59 -3.21
CA GLN A 28 -5.64 4.97 -4.29
C GLN A 28 -5.76 3.87 -5.34
N THR A 29 -4.66 3.21 -5.72
CA THR A 29 -4.69 2.08 -6.65
C THR A 29 -5.55 0.94 -6.11
N ALA A 30 -5.45 0.58 -4.84
CA ALA A 30 -6.31 -0.44 -4.23
C ALA A 30 -7.80 -0.06 -4.29
N ARG A 31 -8.12 1.19 -3.94
CA ARG A 31 -9.51 1.70 -4.02
C ARG A 31 -10.07 1.69 -5.44
N LEU A 32 -9.25 2.04 -6.44
CA LEU A 32 -9.65 2.03 -7.85
C LEU A 32 -9.90 0.62 -8.40
N ASN A 33 -9.44 -0.43 -7.71
CA ASN A 33 -9.68 -1.82 -8.06
C ASN A 33 -10.75 -2.47 -7.15
N ASP A 34 -11.55 -1.67 -6.42
CA ASP A 34 -12.56 -2.15 -5.45
C ASP A 34 -12.01 -3.10 -4.37
N VAL A 35 -10.71 -2.96 -4.05
CA VAL A 35 -10.01 -3.75 -3.05
C VAL A 35 -9.92 -2.95 -1.75
N ASP A 36 -10.18 -3.60 -0.61
CA ASP A 36 -9.95 -2.99 0.70
C ASP A 36 -8.45 -2.66 0.89
N PRO A 37 -8.05 -1.38 0.97
CA PRO A 37 -6.65 -1.01 1.00
C PRO A 37 -5.94 -1.50 2.27
N GLN A 38 -6.67 -1.62 3.38
CA GLN A 38 -6.10 -2.05 4.65
C GLN A 38 -5.78 -3.53 4.62
N ALA A 39 -6.72 -4.38 4.22
CA ALA A 39 -6.51 -5.81 4.09
C ALA A 39 -5.42 -6.13 3.07
N TRP A 40 -5.45 -5.49 1.90
CA TRP A 40 -4.42 -5.68 0.87
C TRP A 40 -3.04 -5.28 1.33
N LEU A 41 -2.87 -4.07 1.88
CA LEU A 41 -1.56 -3.59 2.29
C LEU A 41 -0.99 -4.44 3.44
N THR A 42 -1.83 -4.86 4.38
CA THR A 42 -1.40 -5.74 5.50
C THR A 42 -0.89 -7.08 4.97
N ASP A 43 -1.63 -7.70 4.05
CA ASP A 43 -1.28 -8.99 3.48
C ASP A 43 -0.01 -8.91 2.61
N VAL A 44 0.09 -7.87 1.78
CA VAL A 44 1.29 -7.62 0.95
C VAL A 44 2.51 -7.37 1.81
N LEU A 45 2.43 -6.48 2.81
CA LEU A 45 3.57 -6.19 3.69
C LEU A 45 4.01 -7.41 4.53
N ALA A 46 3.07 -8.27 4.93
CA ALA A 46 3.39 -9.50 5.65
C ALA A 46 4.14 -10.53 4.77
N ARG A 47 3.82 -10.60 3.47
CA ARG A 47 4.37 -11.61 2.55
C ARG A 47 5.55 -11.14 1.74
N ILE A 48 5.71 -9.83 1.52
CA ILE A 48 6.72 -9.29 0.59
C ILE A 48 8.15 -9.69 0.96
N ALA A 49 8.43 -9.95 2.24
CA ALA A 49 9.74 -10.39 2.71
C ALA A 49 10.08 -11.84 2.30
N SER A 50 9.08 -12.70 2.13
CA SER A 50 9.23 -14.12 1.77
C SER A 50 8.78 -14.45 0.34
N HIS A 51 8.11 -13.51 -0.35
CA HIS A 51 7.57 -13.72 -1.68
C HIS A 51 8.64 -13.59 -2.77
N PRO A 52 8.70 -14.49 -3.77
CA PRO A 52 9.67 -14.40 -4.85
C PRO A 52 9.42 -13.17 -5.73
N VAL A 53 10.49 -12.42 -6.04
CA VAL A 53 10.44 -11.17 -6.84
C VAL A 53 9.77 -11.38 -8.20
N ARG A 54 9.92 -12.56 -8.80
CA ARG A 54 9.32 -12.90 -10.10
C ARG A 54 7.79 -13.00 -10.06
N SER A 55 7.21 -13.24 -8.88
CA SER A 55 5.76 -13.40 -8.68
C SER A 55 5.12 -12.19 -7.98
N LEU A 56 5.80 -11.04 -7.90
CA LEU A 56 5.22 -9.81 -7.35
C LEU A 56 3.92 -9.38 -8.06
N ASN A 57 3.74 -9.78 -9.31
CA ASN A 57 2.52 -9.50 -10.08
C ASN A 57 1.25 -10.09 -9.45
N GLU A 58 1.37 -11.12 -8.61
CA GLU A 58 0.26 -11.74 -7.88
C GLU A 58 -0.17 -10.90 -6.68
N LEU A 59 0.72 -10.04 -6.16
CA LEU A 59 0.45 -9.13 -5.04
C LEU A 59 -0.18 -7.81 -5.49
N LEU A 60 -0.32 -7.58 -6.80
CA LEU A 60 -0.95 -6.37 -7.33
C LEU A 60 -2.45 -6.39 -7.05
N PRO A 61 -3.09 -5.23 -6.79
CA PRO A 61 -4.48 -5.17 -6.32
C PRO A 61 -5.47 -5.93 -7.21
N TRP A 62 -5.28 -5.90 -8.52
CA TRP A 62 -6.17 -6.58 -9.49
C TRP A 62 -5.99 -8.11 -9.56
N ASN A 63 -4.84 -8.62 -9.11
CA ASN A 63 -4.56 -10.06 -9.04
C ASN A 63 -4.61 -10.59 -7.60
N TRP A 64 -4.85 -9.71 -6.63
CA TRP A 64 -4.77 -10.03 -5.23
C TRP A 64 -5.88 -11.00 -4.85
N ARG A 65 -5.48 -12.22 -4.51
CA ARG A 65 -6.35 -13.21 -3.90
C ARG A 65 -6.14 -13.11 -2.40
N HIS A 66 -7.14 -12.61 -1.70
CA HIS A 66 -7.14 -12.56 -0.24
C HIS A 66 -6.87 -13.97 0.32
N GLN A 67 -5.62 -14.22 0.67
CA GLN A 67 -5.25 -15.40 1.43
C GLN A 67 -5.34 -14.97 2.88
N PRO A 68 -6.25 -15.55 3.69
CA PRO A 68 -6.27 -15.25 5.10
C PRO A 68 -4.91 -15.68 5.65
N ASN A 69 -4.04 -14.70 5.93
CA ASN A 69 -2.84 -14.96 6.66
C ASN A 69 -3.32 -15.25 8.08
N ALA A 70 -3.37 -16.54 8.43
CA ALA A 70 -3.62 -16.95 9.80
C ALA A 70 -2.46 -16.39 10.62
N ILE A 71 -2.70 -15.25 11.26
CA ILE A 71 -1.87 -14.77 12.36
C ILE A 71 -2.01 -15.79 13.49
N ALA A 72 -1.22 -16.86 13.40
CA ALA A 72 -0.97 -17.76 14.50
C ALA A 72 0.12 -17.12 15.37
N ALA A 73 -0.21 -17.01 16.67
CA ALA A 73 0.54 -16.47 17.81
C ALA A 73 0.33 -14.98 18.10
#